data_AF-B4SNJ5-F1
#
_entry.id   AF-B4SNJ5-F1
#
_cell.length_a   1.000
_cell.length_b   1.000
_cell.length_c   1.000
_cell.angle_alpha   90.00
_cell.angle_beta   90.00
_cell.angle_gamma   90.00
#
_symmetry.space_group_name_H-M   'P 1'
#
loop_
_entity.id
_entity.type
_entity.pdbx_description
1 polymer ?
#
loop_
_entity_poly.entity_id
_entity_poly.type
_entity_poly.pdbx_seq_one_letter_code
_entity_poly.pdbx_strand_id
1 'polypeptide(L)'
;MSKTEALLSKLVERINAAPDRKPALYAVPNKRSPHFDAVARESHIRMIRSLAKAYRHFGVQIIIDQATIGHASIEDLGDDALIALHRDLDRARECIRDDVSFEEAGLIRHSFD
;
A
#
# COMPACT_ATOMS: atom_id res chain seq x y z
N MET A 1 -11.85 -50.00 -0.85
CA MET A 1 -11.19 -48.69 -0.97
C MET A 1 -12.25 -47.63 -1.15
N SER A 2 -12.21 -46.60 -0.30
CA SER A 2 -13.15 -45.48 -0.33
C SER A 2 -12.94 -44.63 -1.59
N LYS A 3 -14.00 -44.00 -2.11
CA LYS A 3 -13.91 -43.06 -3.25
C LYS A 3 -12.88 -41.95 -3.01
N THR A 4 -12.68 -41.56 -1.76
CA THR A 4 -11.68 -40.57 -1.35
C THR A 4 -10.24 -41.08 -1.52
N GLU A 5 -9.97 -42.33 -1.16
CA GLU A 5 -8.65 -42.96 -1.31
C GLU A 5 -8.26 -43.12 -2.79
N ALA A 6 -9.24 -43.42 -3.63
CA ALA A 6 -9.04 -43.51 -5.09
C ALA A 6 -8.72 -42.15 -5.72
N LEU A 7 -9.33 -41.06 -5.23
CA LEU A 7 -9.04 -39.70 -5.70
C LEU A 7 -7.67 -39.21 -5.22
N LEU A 8 -7.30 -39.50 -3.97
CA LEU A 8 -5.99 -39.18 -3.42
C LEU A 8 -4.87 -39.89 -4.19
N SER A 9 -5.06 -41.18 -4.47
CA SER A 9 -4.09 -41.97 -5.24
C SER A 9 -3.88 -41.40 -6.65
N LYS A 10 -4.96 -41.02 -7.33
CA LYS A 10 -4.89 -40.38 -8.65
C LYS A 10 -4.24 -38.99 -8.61
N LEU A 11 -4.45 -38.22 -7.54
CA LEU A 11 -3.81 -36.91 -7.39
C LEU A 11 -2.30 -37.05 -7.23
N VAL A 12 -1.85 -38.00 -6.41
CA VAL A 12 -0.43 -38.29 -6.18
C VAL A 12 0.25 -38.76 -7.46
N GLU A 13 -0.38 -39.64 -8.24
CA GLU A 13 0.12 -40.04 -9.57
C GLU A 13 0.30 -38.83 -10.49
N ARG A 14 -0.67 -37.90 -10.52
CA ARG A 14 -0.58 -36.71 -11.39
C ARG A 14 0.49 -35.72 -10.95
N ILE A 15 0.71 -35.57 -9.65
CA ILE A 15 1.80 -34.72 -9.11
C ILE A 15 3.16 -35.31 -9.48
N ASN A 16 3.33 -36.63 -9.32
CA ASN A 16 4.60 -37.30 -9.62
C ASN A 16 4.88 -37.42 -11.12
N ALA A 17 3.83 -37.49 -11.95
CA ALA A 17 3.95 -37.50 -13.41
C ALA A 17 4.07 -36.09 -14.02
N ALA A 18 3.93 -35.04 -13.23
CA ALA A 18 4.07 -33.68 -13.72
C ALA A 18 5.54 -33.40 -14.08
N PRO A 19 5.85 -33.00 -15.33
CA PRO A 19 7.21 -32.66 -15.71
C PRO A 19 7.67 -31.41 -14.93
N ASP A 20 8.95 -31.35 -14.57
CA ASP A 20 9.61 -30.20 -13.93
C ASP A 20 9.76 -29.03 -14.93
N ARG A 21 8.63 -28.56 -15.46
CA ARG A 21 8.54 -27.38 -16.28
C ARG A 21 8.34 -26.21 -15.33
N LYS A 22 9.38 -25.39 -15.20
CA LYS A 22 9.26 -24.06 -14.59
C LYS A 22 7.99 -23.39 -15.15
N PRO A 23 7.08 -22.92 -14.28
CA PRO A 23 5.86 -22.28 -14.74
C PRO A 23 6.23 -21.18 -15.72
N ALA A 24 5.54 -21.14 -16.87
CA ALA A 24 5.70 -20.11 -17.88
C ALA A 24 5.07 -18.81 -17.37
N LEU A 25 5.66 -18.24 -16.30
CA LEU A 25 5.33 -16.93 -15.80
C LEU A 25 5.89 -15.93 -16.82
N TYR A 26 5.01 -15.14 -17.41
CA TYR A 26 5.41 -13.97 -18.16
C TYR A 26 5.19 -12.74 -17.27
N ALA A 27 6.15 -11.83 -17.26
CA ALA A 27 5.95 -10.54 -16.64
C ALA A 27 4.85 -9.81 -17.40
N VAL A 28 3.71 -9.56 -16.75
CA VAL A 28 2.72 -8.63 -17.27
C VAL A 28 3.34 -7.24 -17.16
N PRO A 29 3.59 -6.54 -18.29
CA PRO A 29 4.15 -5.20 -18.22
C PRO A 29 3.17 -4.33 -17.44
N ASN A 30 3.64 -3.82 -16.31
CA ASN A 30 2.84 -2.94 -15.48
C ASN A 30 2.67 -1.63 -16.24
N LYS A 31 1.54 -1.46 -16.92
CA LYS A 31 1.10 -0.19 -17.51
C LYS A 31 0.70 0.75 -16.38
N ARG A 32 1.61 1.05 -15.45
CA ARG A 32 1.44 2.21 -14.59
C ARG A 32 1.46 3.41 -15.52
N SER A 33 0.29 3.99 -15.77
CA SER A 33 0.23 5.37 -16.20
C SER A 33 1.04 6.16 -15.16
N PRO A 34 2.05 6.95 -15.57
CA PRO A 34 2.88 7.72 -14.66
C PRO A 34 2.11 8.84 -13.95
N HIS A 35 0.79 8.90 -14.15
CA HIS A 35 -0.11 9.93 -13.69
C HIS A 35 -1.43 9.28 -13.30
N PHE A 36 -2.04 9.74 -12.21
CA PHE A 36 -3.38 9.38 -11.84
C PHE A 36 -4.36 9.74 -12.96
N ASP A 37 -5.38 8.91 -13.16
CA ASP A 37 -6.61 9.43 -13.73
C ASP A 37 -7.35 10.28 -12.67
N ALA A 38 -8.23 11.18 -13.11
CA ALA A 38 -8.91 12.10 -12.21
C ALA A 38 -9.68 11.39 -11.08
N VAL A 39 -10.19 10.19 -11.34
CA VAL A 39 -10.97 9.40 -10.38
C VAL A 39 -10.06 8.81 -9.29
N ALA A 40 -8.93 8.24 -9.69
CA ALA A 40 -7.91 7.71 -8.79
C ALA A 40 -7.34 8.82 -7.90
N ARG A 41 -7.06 10.00 -8.48
CA ARG A 41 -6.56 11.15 -7.72
C ARG A 41 -7.56 11.58 -6.64
N GLU A 42 -8.81 11.78 -7.01
CA GLU A 42 -9.88 12.15 -6.08
C GLU A 42 -10.11 11.06 -5.00
N SER A 43 -9.99 9.79 -5.38
CA SER A 43 -10.06 8.67 -4.42
C SER A 43 -8.94 8.77 -3.38
N HIS A 44 -7.69 9.04 -3.79
CA HIS A 44 -6.57 9.24 -2.88
C HIS A 44 -6.79 10.42 -1.92
N ILE A 45 -7.22 11.57 -2.44
CA ILE A 45 -7.52 12.77 -1.64
C ILE A 45 -8.59 12.46 -0.59
N ARG A 46 -9.66 11.76 -0.97
CA ARG A 46 -10.73 11.35 -0.05
C ARG A 46 -10.22 10.42 1.04
N MET A 47 -9.39 9.45 0.69
CA MET A 47 -8.79 8.52 1.66
C MET A 47 -7.88 9.25 2.64
N ILE A 48 -7.01 10.13 2.15
CA ILE A 48 -6.13 10.97 3.00
C ILE A 48 -6.95 11.79 3.99
N ARG A 49 -8.01 12.48 3.53
CA ARG A 49 -8.90 13.25 4.41
C ARG A 49 -9.62 12.37 5.44
N SER A 50 -10.01 11.16 5.06
CA SER A 50 -10.63 10.20 5.96
C SER A 50 -9.68 9.76 7.07
N LEU A 51 -8.43 9.40 6.72
CA LEU A 51 -7.38 9.02 7.67
C LEU A 51 -7.03 10.19 8.59
N ALA A 52 -6.84 11.40 8.04
CA ALA A 52 -6.58 12.60 8.81
C ALA A 52 -7.67 12.87 9.86
N LYS A 53 -8.93 12.67 9.49
CA LYS A 53 -10.07 12.83 10.40
C LYS A 53 -10.10 11.74 11.47
N ALA A 54 -9.93 10.47 11.09
CA ALA A 54 -10.00 9.34 12.00
C ALA A 54 -8.89 9.35 13.06
N TYR A 55 -7.68 9.75 12.66
CA TYR A 55 -6.50 9.71 13.51
C TYR A 55 -6.03 11.08 14.01
N ARG A 56 -6.89 12.10 13.94
CA ARG A 56 -6.58 13.49 14.32
C ARG A 56 -5.91 13.62 15.70
N HIS A 57 -6.35 12.83 16.67
CA HIS A 57 -5.85 12.89 18.05
C HIS A 57 -4.46 12.28 18.23
N PHE A 58 -3.94 11.56 17.24
CA PHE A 58 -2.64 10.90 17.28
C PHE A 58 -1.54 11.70 16.57
N GLY A 59 -1.80 12.95 16.18
CA GLY A 59 -0.78 13.81 15.58
C GLY A 59 -0.49 13.58 14.09
N VAL A 60 -1.31 12.78 13.38
CA VAL A 60 -1.16 12.53 11.93
C VAL A 60 -1.19 13.79 11.06
N GLN A 61 -1.72 14.90 11.59
CA GLN A 61 -1.70 16.19 10.90
C GLN A 61 -0.28 16.67 10.59
N ILE A 62 0.70 16.37 11.44
CA ILE A 62 2.10 16.76 11.24
C ILE A 62 2.66 16.13 9.95
N ILE A 63 2.31 14.87 9.68
CA ILE A 63 2.73 14.15 8.45
C ILE A 63 2.16 14.85 7.21
N ILE A 64 0.90 15.28 7.27
CA ILE A 64 0.23 16.01 6.19
C ILE A 64 0.89 17.36 5.98
N ASP A 65 1.09 18.11 7.07
CA ASP A 65 1.70 19.44 7.02
C ASP A 65 3.09 19.37 6.38
N GLN A 66 3.91 18.38 6.75
CA GLN A 66 5.22 18.12 6.15
C GLN A 66 5.15 17.82 4.65
N ALA A 67 4.17 17.03 4.22
CA ALA A 67 3.99 16.72 2.79
C ALA A 67 3.48 17.94 2.00
N THR A 68 2.74 18.84 2.63
CA THR A 68 2.16 20.04 1.99
C THR A 68 3.03 21.30 2.10
N ILE A 69 4.26 21.21 2.60
CA ILE A 69 5.17 22.36 2.63
C ILE A 69 5.34 22.92 1.21
N GLY A 70 5.07 24.22 1.05
CA GLY A 70 5.14 24.89 -0.26
C GLY A 70 3.90 24.72 -1.15
N HIS A 71 2.86 24.03 -0.66
CA HIS A 71 1.57 23.86 -1.33
C HIS A 71 0.45 24.52 -0.51
N ALA A 72 -0.63 24.99 -1.15
CA ALA A 72 -1.73 25.59 -0.39
C ALA A 72 -2.57 24.51 0.31
N SER A 73 -2.65 23.31 -0.29
CA SER A 73 -3.38 22.18 0.27
C SER A 73 -2.96 20.85 -0.38
N ILE A 74 -3.54 19.74 0.10
CA ILE A 74 -3.29 18.39 -0.45
C ILE A 74 -3.68 18.25 -1.92
N GLU A 75 -4.61 19.07 -2.40
CA GLU A 75 -5.08 19.09 -3.78
C GLU A 75 -4.04 19.62 -4.75
N ASP A 76 -3.03 20.35 -4.28
CA ASP A 76 -1.94 20.90 -5.09
C ASP A 76 -0.73 19.95 -5.18
N LEU A 77 -0.75 18.83 -4.45
CA LEU A 77 0.32 17.85 -4.50
C LEU A 77 0.38 17.14 -5.85
N GLY A 78 1.59 16.98 -6.38
CA GLY A 78 1.82 16.08 -7.51
C GLY A 78 1.46 14.64 -7.15
N ASP A 79 1.14 13.83 -8.15
CA ASP A 79 0.65 12.46 -7.95
C ASP A 79 1.59 11.59 -7.12
N ASP A 80 2.90 11.67 -7.38
CA ASP A 80 3.90 10.92 -6.61
C ASP A 80 3.92 11.33 -5.13
N ALA A 81 3.81 12.63 -4.84
CA ALA A 81 3.75 13.16 -3.48
C ALA A 81 2.45 12.75 -2.79
N LEU A 82 1.33 12.74 -3.52
CA LEU A 82 0.04 12.30 -3.00
C LEU A 82 0.02 10.78 -2.71
N ILE A 83 0.67 9.96 -3.54
CA ILE A 83 0.87 8.52 -3.30
C ILE A 83 1.74 8.31 -2.07
N ALA A 84 2.85 9.05 -1.96
CA ALA A 84 3.75 8.96 -0.82
C ALA A 84 3.00 9.31 0.48
N LEU A 85 2.27 10.43 0.50
CA LEU A 85 1.49 10.84 1.66
C LEU A 85 0.43 9.80 2.04
N HIS A 86 -0.30 9.22 1.09
CA HIS A 86 -1.27 8.16 1.40
C HIS A 86 -0.57 6.95 2.06
N ARG A 87 0.57 6.52 1.53
CA ARG A 87 1.35 5.41 2.12
C ARG A 87 1.87 5.74 3.52
N ASP A 88 2.36 6.95 3.73
CA ASP A 88 2.85 7.39 5.04
C ASP A 88 1.71 7.41 6.08
N LEU A 89 0.49 7.79 5.69
CA LEU A 89 -0.68 7.74 6.57
C LEU A 89 -1.17 6.31 6.84
N ASP A 90 -1.09 5.40 5.88
CA ASP A 90 -1.35 3.98 6.12
C ASP A 90 -0.33 3.39 7.11
N ARG A 91 0.95 3.77 6.95
CA ARG A 91 2.01 3.35 7.86
C ARG A 91 1.87 3.99 9.25
N ALA A 92 1.41 5.23 9.33
CA ALA A 92 1.09 5.88 10.60
C ALA A 92 0.00 5.11 11.37
N ARG A 93 -1.01 4.59 10.66
CA ARG A 93 -2.06 3.74 11.27
C ARG A 93 -1.48 2.47 11.88
N GLU A 94 -0.50 1.86 11.23
CA GLU A 94 0.22 0.69 11.77
C GLU A 94 1.03 1.07 13.02
N CYS A 95 1.74 2.21 12.98
CA CYS A 95 2.50 2.70 14.12
C CYS A 95 1.62 2.97 15.36
N ILE A 96 0.44 3.57 15.17
CA ILE A 96 -0.53 3.80 16.26
C ILE A 96 -0.99 2.47 16.87
N ARG A 97 -1.25 1.46 16.04
CA ARG A 97 -1.69 0.14 16.51
C ARG A 97 -0.58 -0.56 17.31
N ASP A 98 0.66 -0.41 16.86
CA ASP A 98 1.81 -1.13 17.38
C ASP A 98 2.57 -0.33 18.47
N ASP A 99 2.01 0.81 18.91
CA ASP A 99 2.56 1.76 19.90
C ASP A 99 3.99 2.25 19.57
N VAL A 100 4.25 2.48 18.28
CA VAL A 100 5.52 3.02 17.77
C VAL A 100 5.37 4.51 17.49
N SER A 101 6.32 5.33 17.93
CA SER A 101 6.30 6.77 17.63
C SER A 101 6.54 7.06 16.15
N PHE A 102 6.01 8.18 15.66
CA PHE A 102 6.18 8.55 14.24
C PHE A 102 7.62 8.94 13.92
N GLU A 103 8.36 9.43 14.91
CA GLU A 103 9.78 9.74 14.85
C GLU A 103 10.61 8.46 14.64
N GLU A 104 10.38 7.41 15.45
CA GLU A 104 11.07 6.12 15.29
C GLU A 104 10.72 5.44 13.97
N ALA A 105 9.49 5.60 13.50
CA ALA A 105 9.07 5.13 12.19
C ALA A 105 9.67 5.96 11.03
N GLY A 106 10.33 7.09 11.30
CA GLY A 106 10.84 7.99 10.27
C GLY A 106 9.74 8.62 9.41
N LEU A 107 8.52 8.73 9.95
CA LEU A 107 7.40 9.43 9.32
C LEU A 107 7.50 10.94 9.53
N ILE A 108 8.06 11.36 10.68
CA ILE A 108 8.39 12.76 10.95
C ILE A 108 9.88 12.98 10.69
N ARG A 109 10.20 13.89 9.77
CA ARG A 109 11.58 14.31 9.48
C ARG A 109 12.03 15.38 10.48
N HIS A 110 13.22 15.22 11.06
CA HIS A 110 13.81 16.13 12.04
C HIS A 110 14.72 17.22 11.44
N SER A 111 15.12 17.11 10.16
CA SER A 111 15.86 18.15 9.45
C SER A 111 15.17 18.50 8.12
N PHE A 112 15.16 19.80 7.82
CA PHE A 112 14.87 20.33 6.50
C PHE A 112 16.20 20.43 5.73
N ASP A 113 16.80 19.30 5.39
CA ASP A 113 17.91 19.26 4.42
C ASP A 113 17.39 18.94 3.02
#